data_AF-A0A5T1TBA9-F1
#
_entry.id   AF-A0A5T1TBA9-F1
#
_cell.length_a   1.000
_cell.length_b   1.000
_cell.length_c   1.000
_cell.angle_alpha   90.00
_cell.angle_beta   90.00
_cell.angle_gamma   90.00
#
_symmetry.space_group_name_H-M   'P 1'
#
loop_
_entity.id
_entity.type
_entity.pdbx_description
1 polymer ?
#
loop_
_entity_poly.entity_id
_entity_poly.type
_entity_poly.pdbx_seq_one_letter_code
_entity_poly.pdbx_strand_id
1 'polypeptide(L)'
;MRILFLILLSFLNAFAFELVLNTGRENNQAFAVLHASNDLEFTCQKFITEAKVHFECDIVGMVDNKLKDQSFSAFDLKFIQEAQKIKMIILPKIQARMFDTSQNIYIDKELSSSSSHKSKAFTFIFTPELAPIKDYDGLDFNINFPHESLPYVGALDLNSDPVVIPQSADINTYLRIKKEYDKANYNQVVIDAQSAINRYRGSVFTSEFILYKLRAQNKLYTQDPSMRDQQILEKMIDDAKNWTRTFTSDKNFSEVLHIMLRTYIALAQRADVEYTMSILDNEQPNNYFTQLSKLDYADYIYNLNEKEKAVNIYENTYFNTKNLDLAARAAMSLAKNLLSNEQVNKAIEYINTILKANPEYFGKDIPRSLELAKLFNQKGQFDISASIYEDAFAKMSKLDPSYEETLKDLALVLSHANRSSDAKKYLDLYMDDYLDGKYLDEIKKASDEVFFALGDNNASFLHQRYTDLMKQYANKDENIANKALDEDVALYYKEGNFSAILAYKDLIESKKIPNATQFLEKAAINDLKNAIKADNCINAANIFMHFSAYDIGQKIENKKQMLACLIRTSNVEQALDYID
;
A
#
# COMPACT_ATOMS: atom_id res chain seq x y z
N MET A 1 22.79 -33.41 -7.25
CA MET A 1 23.84 -32.90 -8.16
C MET A 1 23.13 -32.27 -9.35
N ARG A 2 23.32 -31.02 -9.78
CA ARG A 2 24.24 -29.95 -9.41
C ARG A 2 23.43 -28.68 -9.20
N ILE A 3 23.72 -28.03 -8.08
CA ILE A 3 23.44 -26.62 -7.81
C ILE A 3 24.11 -25.81 -8.93
N LEU A 4 23.35 -24.96 -9.62
CA LEU A 4 23.93 -23.81 -10.31
C LEU A 4 23.29 -22.55 -9.74
N PHE A 5 24.01 -22.01 -8.76
CA PHE A 5 23.89 -20.66 -8.23
C PHE A 5 23.83 -19.67 -9.42
N LEU A 6 22.66 -19.08 -9.69
CA LEU A 6 22.61 -17.82 -10.44
C LEU A 6 22.73 -16.68 -9.43
N ILE A 7 23.99 -16.52 -9.07
CA ILE A 7 24.68 -15.36 -8.54
C ILE A 7 23.86 -14.06 -8.54
N LEU A 8 23.59 -13.62 -7.31
CA LEU A 8 23.37 -12.26 -6.85
C LEU A 8 24.64 -11.40 -7.14
N LEU A 9 24.78 -10.89 -8.37
CA LEU A 9 25.69 -9.80 -8.78
C LEU A 9 24.85 -8.99 -9.79
N SER A 10 24.61 -7.67 -9.68
CA SER A 10 25.31 -6.63 -8.95
C SER A 10 24.36 -5.43 -8.93
N PHE A 11 23.95 -4.96 -7.75
CA PHE A 11 23.67 -3.53 -7.58
C PHE A 11 25.03 -2.82 -7.58
N LEU A 12 25.69 -2.79 -8.75
CA LEU A 12 26.71 -1.79 -9.00
C LEU A 12 25.91 -0.52 -9.25
N ASN A 13 25.71 0.28 -8.19
CA ASN A 13 25.53 1.70 -8.38
C ASN A 13 26.70 2.14 -9.27
N ALA A 14 26.41 2.44 -10.53
CA ALA A 14 27.39 3.05 -11.42
C ALA A 14 27.61 4.46 -10.87
N PHE A 15 28.53 4.58 -9.91
CA PHE A 15 28.96 5.87 -9.39
C PHE A 15 29.66 6.60 -10.53
N ALA A 16 29.05 7.67 -11.02
CA ALA A 16 29.53 8.36 -12.20
C ALA A 16 30.27 9.63 -11.77
N PHE A 17 31.59 9.61 -11.95
CA PHE A 17 32.37 10.83 -11.99
C PHE A 17 32.04 11.59 -13.29
N GLU A 18 31.61 12.83 -13.18
CA GLU A 18 31.18 13.66 -14.30
C GLU A 18 32.09 14.89 -14.45
N LEU A 19 32.42 15.22 -15.70
CA LEU A 19 33.12 16.44 -16.08
C LEU A 19 32.29 17.21 -17.10
N VAL A 20 31.91 18.44 -16.77
CA VAL A 20 31.18 19.33 -17.66
C VAL A 20 32.04 20.56 -17.94
N LEU A 21 32.42 20.76 -19.19
CA LEU A 21 33.17 21.94 -19.62
C LEU A 21 32.23 22.90 -20.36
N ASN A 22 32.07 24.09 -19.80
CA ASN A 22 31.37 25.21 -20.42
C ASN A 22 32.39 26.24 -20.90
N THR A 23 32.21 26.77 -22.11
CA THR A 23 33.04 27.85 -22.65
C THR A 23 32.16 28.99 -23.12
N GLY A 24 32.63 30.22 -23.00
CA GLY A 24 31.85 31.40 -23.33
C GLY A 24 32.71 32.63 -23.58
N ARG A 25 32.04 33.75 -23.87
CA ARG A 25 32.69 35.07 -23.96
C ARG A 25 31.89 36.09 -23.17
N GLU A 26 32.56 36.88 -22.37
CA GLU A 26 32.00 38.01 -21.63
C GLU A 26 32.86 39.25 -21.92
N ASN A 27 32.23 40.38 -22.28
CA ASN A 27 32.95 41.59 -22.71
C ASN A 27 34.05 41.33 -23.77
N ASN A 28 33.76 40.43 -24.72
CA ASN A 28 34.66 39.97 -25.78
C ASN A 28 35.89 39.14 -25.32
N GLN A 29 36.05 38.89 -24.02
CA GLN A 29 37.06 38.01 -23.44
C GLN A 29 36.53 36.58 -23.33
N ALA A 30 37.31 35.59 -23.74
CA ALA A 30 36.95 34.19 -23.63
C ALA A 30 37.20 33.66 -22.22
N PHE A 31 36.26 32.87 -21.70
CA PHE A 31 36.41 32.16 -20.43
C PHE A 31 36.02 30.69 -20.58
N ALA A 32 36.47 29.87 -19.63
CA ALA A 32 36.06 28.47 -19.51
C ALA A 32 35.70 28.16 -18.06
N VAL A 33 34.71 27.29 -17.87
CA VAL A 33 34.30 26.79 -16.56
C VAL A 33 34.25 25.26 -16.63
N LEU A 34 35.06 24.60 -15.83
CA LEU A 34 35.06 23.15 -15.70
C LEU A 34 34.38 22.78 -14.38
N HIS A 35 33.32 22.00 -14.47
CA HIS A 35 32.67 21.37 -13.32
C HIS A 35 33.14 19.93 -13.21
N ALA A 36 33.52 19.52 -12.01
CA ALA A 36 33.82 18.15 -11.66
C ALA A 36 32.91 17.71 -10.52
N SER A 37 32.15 16.64 -10.72
CA SER A 37 31.21 16.12 -9.72
C SER A 37 31.31 14.61 -9.58
N ASN A 38 31.01 14.12 -8.39
CA ASN A 38 31.02 12.69 -8.08
C ASN A 38 29.99 12.38 -6.99
N ASP A 39 29.46 11.16 -7.01
CA ASP A 39 28.54 10.70 -5.97
C ASP A 39 29.23 10.58 -4.59
N LEU A 40 30.50 10.20 -4.59
CA LEU A 40 31.38 10.14 -3.42
C LEU A 40 32.27 11.38 -3.34
N GLU A 41 32.54 11.85 -2.12
CA GLU A 41 33.47 12.96 -1.92
C GLU A 41 34.86 12.63 -2.45
N PHE A 42 35.46 13.59 -3.16
CA PHE A 42 36.82 13.55 -3.66
C PHE A 42 37.58 14.80 -3.24
N THR A 43 38.91 14.75 -3.33
CA THR A 43 39.76 15.85 -2.81
C THR A 43 40.37 16.61 -3.96
N CYS A 44 40.29 17.95 -3.97
CA CYS A 44 40.98 18.80 -4.94
C CYS A 44 41.82 19.87 -4.24
N GLN A 45 43.07 20.02 -4.66
CA GLN A 45 44.03 20.94 -4.07
C GLN A 45 44.71 21.80 -5.13
N LYS A 46 44.95 23.06 -4.77
CA LYS A 46 45.71 24.03 -5.57
C LYS A 46 47.18 23.96 -5.17
N PHE A 47 48.05 23.76 -6.14
CA PHE A 47 49.49 23.81 -5.97
C PHE A 47 50.05 25.03 -6.67
N ILE A 48 50.97 25.72 -6.02
CA ILE A 48 51.66 26.89 -6.56
C ILE A 48 53.15 26.55 -6.58
N THR A 49 53.72 26.43 -7.77
CA THR A 49 55.17 26.32 -7.95
C THR A 49 55.69 27.64 -8.50
N GLU A 50 56.99 27.94 -8.35
CA GLU A 50 57.64 29.23 -8.68
C GLU A 50 57.36 29.80 -10.08
N ALA A 51 56.75 29.06 -11.00
CA ALA A 51 56.33 29.57 -12.31
C ALA A 51 54.89 29.21 -12.77
N LYS A 52 54.14 28.33 -12.08
CA LYS A 52 52.81 27.85 -12.54
C LYS A 52 51.91 27.41 -11.38
N VAL A 53 50.61 27.72 -11.51
CA VAL A 53 49.54 27.15 -10.67
C VAL A 53 49.01 25.91 -11.36
N HIS A 54 48.74 24.84 -10.60
CA HIS A 54 47.99 23.69 -11.07
C HIS A 54 47.05 23.16 -10.00
N PHE A 55 46.08 22.35 -10.42
CA PHE A 55 45.15 21.69 -9.51
C PHE A 55 45.27 20.17 -9.64
N GLU A 56 45.29 19.46 -8.52
CA GLU A 56 45.25 18.01 -8.49
C GLU A 56 44.00 17.55 -7.74
N CYS A 57 43.26 16.62 -8.33
CA CYS A 57 42.08 16.02 -7.77
C CYS A 57 42.25 14.50 -7.64
N ASP A 58 42.10 13.98 -6.42
CA ASP A 58 42.14 12.56 -6.09
C ASP A 58 40.72 12.00 -6.02
N ILE A 59 40.33 11.26 -7.05
CA ILE A 59 38.99 10.68 -7.22
C ILE A 59 39.04 9.20 -6.84
N VAL A 60 38.20 8.78 -5.89
CA VAL A 60 38.14 7.39 -5.41
C VAL A 60 37.43 6.52 -6.45
N GLY A 61 38.08 5.44 -6.88
CA GLY A 61 37.51 4.50 -7.84
C GLY A 61 38.50 4.04 -8.92
N MET A 62 38.11 2.99 -9.64
CA MET A 62 38.82 2.49 -10.82
C MET A 62 37.94 2.66 -12.05
N VAL A 63 38.55 3.01 -13.18
CA VAL A 63 37.89 3.00 -14.49
C VAL A 63 38.56 1.92 -15.33
N ASP A 64 37.74 1.04 -15.94
CA ASP A 64 38.22 -0.09 -16.76
C ASP A 64 38.88 0.38 -18.06
N ASN A 65 38.55 1.60 -18.52
CA ASN A 65 39.09 2.23 -19.71
C ASN A 65 40.11 3.32 -19.36
N LYS A 66 41.22 3.39 -20.13
CA LYS A 66 42.19 4.48 -19.99
C LYS A 66 41.54 5.83 -20.34
N LEU A 67 41.45 6.72 -19.36
CA LEU A 67 41.08 8.12 -19.57
C LEU A 67 42.15 8.80 -20.45
N LYS A 68 41.70 9.60 -21.42
CA LYS A 68 42.60 10.30 -22.35
C LYS A 68 42.84 11.71 -21.87
N ASP A 69 44.11 12.11 -21.86
CA ASP A 69 44.50 13.51 -21.68
C ASP A 69 43.88 14.39 -22.77
N GLN A 70 43.47 15.59 -22.40
CA GLN A 70 42.85 16.56 -23.30
C GLN A 70 43.51 17.93 -23.14
N SER A 71 43.73 18.61 -24.26
CA SER A 71 44.29 19.97 -24.29
C SER A 71 43.24 20.94 -24.79
N PHE A 72 42.85 21.90 -23.96
CA PHE A 72 41.92 22.97 -24.29
C PHE A 72 42.65 24.30 -24.49
N SER A 73 41.94 25.33 -24.97
CA SER A 73 42.50 26.68 -25.12
C SER A 73 42.90 27.31 -23.78
N ALA A 74 42.13 27.05 -22.71
CA ALA A 74 42.33 27.66 -21.40
C ALA A 74 43.15 26.83 -20.41
N PHE A 75 43.25 25.50 -20.60
CA PHE A 75 43.98 24.58 -19.71
C PHE A 75 44.28 23.24 -20.40
N ASP A 76 45.19 22.45 -19.83
CA ASP A 76 45.37 21.03 -20.15
C ASP A 76 44.84 20.15 -19.01
N LEU A 77 44.27 19.01 -19.37
CA LEU A 77 43.73 18.02 -18.46
C LEU A 77 44.49 16.70 -18.62
N LYS A 78 45.06 16.20 -17.53
CA LYS A 78 45.79 14.93 -17.51
C LYS A 78 45.22 13.97 -16.50
N PHE A 79 45.27 12.68 -16.79
CA PHE A 79 44.81 11.63 -15.88
C PHE A 79 45.93 10.63 -15.57
N ILE A 80 46.16 10.37 -14.28
CA ILE A 80 47.05 9.32 -13.81
C ILE A 80 46.21 8.30 -13.06
N GLN A 81 46.21 7.07 -13.57
CA GLN A 81 45.53 5.94 -12.92
C GLN A 81 46.46 5.33 -11.87
N GLU A 82 46.00 5.28 -10.62
CA GLU A 82 46.68 4.61 -9.52
C GLU A 82 45.83 3.41 -9.04
N ALA A 83 46.40 2.57 -8.17
CA ALA A 83 45.82 1.28 -7.80
C ALA A 83 44.42 1.34 -7.14
N GLN A 84 43.97 2.48 -6.60
CA GLN A 84 42.63 2.64 -5.99
C GLN A 84 41.99 4.00 -6.24
N LYS A 85 42.64 4.84 -7.05
CA LYS A 85 42.20 6.22 -7.30
C LYS A 85 42.65 6.69 -8.68
N ILE A 86 41.95 7.70 -9.17
CA ILE A 86 42.31 8.42 -10.39
C ILE A 86 42.73 9.82 -9.96
N LYS A 87 43.96 10.19 -10.33
CA LYS A 87 44.46 11.54 -10.14
C LYS A 87 44.22 12.34 -11.41
N MET A 88 43.38 13.36 -11.31
CA MET A 88 43.12 14.34 -12.37
C MET A 88 43.97 15.59 -12.13
N ILE A 89 44.80 15.95 -13.10
CA ILE A 89 45.68 17.11 -13.03
C ILE A 89 45.21 18.15 -14.05
N ILE A 90 44.91 19.35 -13.56
CA ILE A 90 44.49 20.49 -14.36
C ILE A 90 45.64 21.49 -14.41
N LEU A 91 46.10 21.81 -15.62
CA LEU A 91 47.21 22.73 -15.89
C LEU A 91 46.67 23.99 -16.62
N PRO A 92 46.32 25.06 -15.89
CA PRO A 92 45.88 26.32 -16.47
C PRO A 92 46.91 26.93 -17.45
N LYS A 93 46.43 27.41 -18.61
CA LYS A 93 47.18 28.24 -19.56
C LYS A 93 46.93 29.74 -19.35
N ILE A 94 45.83 30.07 -18.68
CA ILE A 94 45.43 31.42 -18.26
C ILE A 94 45.14 31.42 -16.75
N GLN A 95 44.77 32.57 -16.17
CA GLN A 95 44.48 32.65 -14.74
C GLN A 95 43.30 31.73 -14.38
N ALA A 96 43.39 31.06 -13.22
CA ALA A 96 42.38 30.11 -12.79
C ALA A 96 42.10 30.17 -11.29
N ARG A 97 40.83 29.90 -10.91
CA ARG A 97 40.38 29.77 -9.53
C ARG A 97 39.49 28.54 -9.36
N MET A 98 39.64 27.86 -8.23
CA MET A 98 38.85 26.69 -7.85
C MET A 98 37.88 27.06 -6.73
N PHE A 99 36.67 26.53 -6.79
CA PHE A 99 35.63 26.67 -5.78
C PHE A 99 35.10 25.29 -5.39
N ASP A 100 34.87 25.09 -4.10
CA ASP A 100 34.03 24.00 -3.61
C ASP A 100 32.57 24.39 -3.83
N THR A 101 31.82 23.57 -4.56
CA THR A 101 30.42 23.81 -4.89
C THR A 101 29.51 22.67 -4.42
N SER A 102 29.94 21.89 -3.41
CA SER A 102 29.08 20.85 -2.83
C SER A 102 27.94 21.41 -2.00
N GLN A 103 28.15 22.57 -1.38
CA GLN A 103 27.15 23.16 -0.52
C GLN A 103 26.01 23.76 -1.36
N ASN A 104 24.77 23.39 -1.03
CA ASN A 104 23.60 23.96 -1.68
C ASN A 104 23.21 25.23 -0.91
N ILE A 105 23.72 26.37 -1.39
CA ILE A 105 23.49 27.69 -0.80
C ILE A 105 22.01 28.11 -0.73
N TYR A 106 21.09 27.35 -1.35
CA TYR A 106 19.64 27.60 -1.31
C TYR A 106 18.89 26.73 -0.29
N ILE A 107 19.57 25.74 0.31
CA ILE A 107 18.96 24.77 1.26
C ILE A 107 19.70 24.82 2.60
N ASP A 108 21.02 25.02 2.58
CA ASP A 108 21.86 24.93 3.76
C ASP A 108 21.85 26.24 4.56
N LYS A 109 21.33 26.18 5.79
CA LYS A 109 21.13 27.35 6.67
C LYS A 109 22.42 28.01 7.17
N GLU A 110 23.53 27.29 7.14
CA GLU A 110 24.83 27.76 7.62
C GLU A 110 25.88 27.46 6.56
N LEU A 111 26.52 28.50 6.03
CA LEU A 111 27.63 28.35 5.08
C LEU A 111 28.87 27.86 5.83
N SER A 112 29.42 26.72 5.41
CA SER A 112 30.65 26.21 6.00
C SER A 112 31.84 26.98 5.43
N SER A 113 32.63 27.61 6.30
CA SER A 113 33.93 28.19 5.92
C SER A 113 35.01 27.13 5.68
N SER A 114 34.66 25.84 5.70
CA SER A 114 35.64 24.76 5.70
C SER A 114 36.43 24.70 4.40
N SER A 115 37.72 24.99 4.49
CA SER A 115 38.76 24.74 3.49
C SER A 115 39.13 23.24 3.43
N SER A 116 38.17 22.33 3.60
CA SER A 116 38.45 20.89 3.80
C SER A 116 39.08 20.22 2.57
N HIS A 117 39.17 20.94 1.44
CA HIS A 117 39.67 20.44 0.14
C HIS A 117 38.94 19.18 -0.34
N LYS A 118 37.82 18.80 0.29
CA LYS A 118 37.12 17.55 0.09
C LYS A 118 35.62 17.83 -0.11
N SER A 119 35.11 17.42 -1.27
CA SER A 119 33.78 17.81 -1.72
C SER A 119 33.21 16.80 -2.72
N LYS A 120 31.89 16.81 -2.90
CA LYS A 120 31.23 16.09 -4.00
C LYS A 120 31.26 16.84 -5.32
N ALA A 121 31.56 18.15 -5.32
CA ALA A 121 31.60 18.96 -6.53
C ALA A 121 32.61 20.11 -6.42
N PHE A 122 33.43 20.27 -7.45
CA PHE A 122 34.34 21.41 -7.61
C PHE A 122 34.09 22.12 -8.93
N THR A 123 34.25 23.44 -8.91
CA THR A 123 34.19 24.28 -10.12
C THR A 123 35.50 25.03 -10.31
N PHE A 124 36.08 24.93 -11.51
CA PHE A 124 37.29 25.63 -11.92
C PHE A 124 36.94 26.68 -12.97
N ILE A 125 37.25 27.94 -12.69
CA ILE A 125 37.01 29.06 -13.59
C ILE A 125 38.34 29.51 -14.18
N PHE A 126 38.41 29.61 -15.50
CA PHE A 126 39.56 30.08 -16.27
C PHE A 126 39.19 31.35 -17.04
N THR A 127 39.88 32.45 -16.77
CA THR A 127 39.61 33.76 -17.39
C THR A 127 40.90 34.60 -17.46
N PRO A 128 41.04 35.53 -18.43
CA PRO A 128 42.21 36.41 -18.51
C PRO A 128 42.41 37.27 -17.25
N GLU A 129 41.33 37.65 -16.58
CA GLU A 129 41.35 38.51 -15.40
C GLU A 129 40.44 37.94 -14.30
N LEU A 130 41.03 37.63 -13.14
CA LEU A 130 40.29 37.23 -11.95
C LEU A 130 40.18 38.43 -11.02
N ALA A 131 38.97 38.74 -10.57
CA ALA A 131 38.77 39.75 -9.53
C ALA A 131 39.60 39.39 -8.28
N PRO A 132 40.47 40.30 -7.79
CA PRO A 132 41.26 40.05 -6.59
C PRO A 132 40.31 39.85 -5.40
N ILE A 133 40.60 38.83 -4.59
CA ILE A 133 39.94 38.68 -3.30
C ILE A 133 40.45 39.84 -2.44
N LYS A 134 39.54 40.69 -1.99
CA LYS A 134 39.87 41.70 -0.98
C LYS A 134 39.96 40.98 0.35
N ASP A 135 41.17 40.83 0.88
CA ASP A 135 41.35 40.46 2.28
C ASP A 135 40.87 41.65 3.12
N TYR A 136 39.81 41.42 3.88
CA TYR A 136 39.38 42.34 4.91
C TYR A 136 39.93 41.84 6.23
N ASP A 137 40.68 42.67 6.94
CA ASP A 137 41.12 42.38 8.31
C ASP A 137 39.93 42.55 9.25
N GLY A 138 39.21 41.44 9.49
CA GLY A 138 37.93 41.45 10.21
C GLY A 138 37.56 40.08 10.76
N LEU A 139 36.63 40.07 11.73
CA LEU A 139 36.07 38.85 12.29
C LEU A 139 35.16 38.16 11.26
N ASP A 140 35.45 36.89 10.97
CA ASP A 140 34.63 36.04 10.10
C ASP A 140 33.45 35.49 10.92
N PHE A 141 32.25 36.01 10.66
CA PHE A 141 31.02 35.54 11.30
C PHE A 141 30.24 34.69 10.30
N ASN A 142 29.69 33.56 10.76
CA ASN A 142 28.73 32.79 9.98
C ASN A 142 27.61 33.72 9.50
N ILE A 143 27.40 33.77 8.19
CA ILE A 143 26.29 34.51 7.60
C ILE A 143 25.02 33.75 7.96
N ASN A 144 24.30 34.24 8.96
CA ASN A 144 22.97 33.75 9.32
C ASN A 144 21.95 34.51 8.47
N PHE A 145 21.20 33.80 7.62
CA PHE A 145 20.12 34.36 6.82
C PHE A 145 18.81 34.30 7.65
N PRO A 146 18.48 35.31 8.47
CA PRO A 146 17.43 35.19 9.50
C PRO A 146 16.02 35.23 8.90
N HIS A 147 15.93 35.56 7.60
CA HIS A 147 14.71 35.80 6.84
C HIS A 147 14.66 34.98 5.54
N GLU A 148 15.29 33.81 5.50
CA GLU A 148 15.17 32.86 4.39
C GLU A 148 13.86 32.03 4.42
N SER A 149 12.76 32.67 4.79
CA SER A 149 11.59 32.54 3.92
C SER A 149 11.78 33.59 2.84
N LEU A 150 12.34 33.18 1.69
CA LEU A 150 12.39 34.01 0.47
C LEU A 150 11.09 34.83 0.40
N PRO A 151 11.11 36.17 0.19
CA PRO A 151 9.89 36.82 -0.22
C PRO A 151 9.40 36.04 -1.44
N TYR A 152 8.17 35.53 -1.37
CA TYR A 152 7.55 34.84 -2.49
C TYR A 152 7.40 35.87 -3.61
N VAL A 153 8.43 35.99 -4.44
CA VAL A 153 8.31 36.64 -5.73
C VAL A 153 7.54 35.63 -6.55
N GLY A 154 6.33 36.01 -6.98
CA GLY A 154 5.47 35.15 -7.80
C GLY A 154 6.15 34.74 -9.10
N ALA A 155 5.38 34.24 -10.08
CA ALA A 155 5.95 33.98 -11.40
C ALA A 155 6.73 35.23 -11.88
N LEU A 156 7.91 35.05 -12.45
CA LEU A 156 8.68 36.13 -13.07
C LEU A 156 8.36 36.14 -14.57
N ASP A 157 8.30 37.32 -15.18
CA ASP A 157 8.15 37.43 -16.63
C ASP A 157 9.49 37.16 -17.34
N LEU A 158 9.49 37.25 -18.68
CA LEU A 158 10.71 37.01 -19.48
C LEU A 158 11.84 38.02 -19.18
N ASN A 159 11.56 39.12 -18.50
CA ASN A 159 12.52 40.14 -18.09
C ASN A 159 12.94 40.00 -16.62
N SER A 160 12.54 38.93 -15.95
CA SER A 160 12.77 38.70 -14.52
C SER A 160 12.04 39.69 -13.60
N ASP A 161 11.04 40.40 -14.11
CA ASP A 161 10.17 41.24 -13.28
C ASP A 161 9.10 40.36 -12.60
N PRO A 162 8.73 40.64 -11.34
CA PRO A 162 7.60 39.96 -10.70
C PRO A 162 6.34 40.12 -11.54
N VAL A 163 5.76 39.02 -12.01
CA VAL A 163 4.44 39.01 -12.62
C VAL A 163 3.46 39.39 -11.53
N VAL A 164 3.02 40.65 -11.56
CA VAL A 164 1.83 41.09 -10.85
C VAL A 164 0.68 40.35 -11.51
N ILE A 165 0.29 39.21 -10.94
CA ILE A 165 -0.90 38.50 -11.34
C ILE A 165 -2.05 39.48 -11.10
N PRO A 166 -2.69 40.03 -12.16
CA PRO A 166 -3.84 40.87 -11.95
C PRO A 166 -4.86 40.03 -11.19
N GLN A 167 -5.59 40.61 -10.23
CA GLN A 167 -6.80 39.95 -9.69
C GLN A 167 -7.89 39.93 -10.77
N SER A 168 -7.61 39.28 -11.89
CA SER A 168 -8.56 39.07 -12.95
C SER A 168 -9.55 37.99 -12.50
N ALA A 169 -10.83 38.19 -12.82
CA ALA A 169 -11.88 37.29 -12.36
C ALA A 169 -11.70 35.86 -12.90
N ASP A 170 -10.96 35.67 -13.99
CA ASP A 170 -10.67 34.38 -14.61
C ASP A 170 -9.67 33.54 -13.81
N ILE A 171 -8.58 34.11 -13.27
CA ILE A 171 -7.64 33.34 -12.42
C ILE A 171 -8.31 32.88 -11.12
N ASN A 172 -9.08 33.74 -10.47
CA ASN A 172 -9.84 33.37 -9.27
C ASN A 172 -10.85 32.26 -9.59
N THR A 173 -11.43 32.28 -10.79
CA THR A 173 -12.33 31.21 -11.26
C THR A 173 -11.56 29.91 -11.49
N TYR A 174 -10.39 29.95 -12.12
CA TYR A 174 -9.52 28.79 -12.32
C TYR A 174 -9.12 28.14 -11.00
N LEU A 175 -8.63 28.92 -10.03
CA LEU A 175 -8.22 28.41 -8.72
C LEU A 175 -9.40 27.79 -7.96
N ARG A 176 -10.60 28.36 -8.07
CA ARG A 176 -11.82 27.78 -7.49
C ARG A 176 -12.16 26.44 -8.15
N ILE A 177 -12.16 26.37 -9.48
CA ILE A 177 -12.41 25.13 -10.23
C ILE A 177 -11.43 24.03 -9.79
N LYS A 178 -10.14 24.35 -9.72
CA LYS A 178 -9.11 23.41 -9.24
C LYS A 178 -9.40 22.94 -7.81
N LYS A 179 -9.73 23.86 -6.89
CA LYS A 179 -10.03 23.52 -5.50
C LYS A 179 -11.26 22.61 -5.38
N GLU A 180 -12.30 22.82 -6.19
CA GLU A 180 -13.48 21.95 -6.21
C GLU A 180 -13.17 20.58 -6.82
N TYR A 181 -12.29 20.52 -7.82
CA TYR A 181 -11.79 19.25 -8.35
C TYR A 181 -11.01 18.46 -7.29
N ASP A 182 -10.13 19.12 -6.54
CA ASP A 182 -9.33 18.49 -5.48
C ASP A 182 -10.22 17.96 -4.32
N LYS A 183 -11.43 18.51 -4.14
CA LYS A 183 -12.47 18.02 -3.21
C LYS A 183 -13.38 16.94 -3.80
N ALA A 184 -13.12 16.47 -5.03
CA ALA A 184 -13.97 15.55 -5.78
C ALA A 184 -15.40 16.07 -6.09
N ASN A 185 -15.63 17.39 -6.07
CA ASN A 185 -16.92 18.00 -6.43
C ASN A 185 -17.09 18.11 -7.96
N TYR A 186 -17.00 16.98 -8.66
CA TYR A 186 -16.88 16.95 -10.12
C TYR A 186 -18.07 17.58 -10.87
N ASN A 187 -19.31 17.41 -10.38
CA ASN A 187 -20.48 18.06 -10.98
C ASN A 187 -20.35 19.59 -10.97
N GLN A 188 -19.89 20.17 -9.86
CA GLN A 188 -19.68 21.61 -9.74
C GLN A 188 -18.55 22.08 -10.66
N VAL A 189 -17.48 21.29 -10.78
CA VAL A 189 -16.37 21.58 -11.70
C VAL A 189 -16.86 21.70 -13.15
N VAL A 190 -17.72 20.78 -13.61
CA VAL A 190 -18.26 20.83 -14.98
C VAL A 190 -19.06 22.13 -15.20
N ILE A 191 -19.91 22.50 -14.26
CA ILE A 191 -20.73 23.72 -14.33
C ILE A 191 -19.85 24.98 -14.34
N ASP A 192 -18.94 25.08 -13.39
CA ASP A 192 -18.06 26.25 -13.23
C ASP A 192 -17.13 26.42 -14.43
N ALA A 193 -16.53 25.32 -14.91
CA ALA A 193 -15.67 25.34 -16.08
C ALA A 193 -16.43 25.73 -17.35
N GLN A 194 -17.64 25.20 -17.56
CA GLN A 194 -18.47 25.57 -18.71
C GLN A 194 -18.87 27.06 -18.67
N SER A 195 -19.18 27.58 -17.49
CA SER A 195 -19.46 29.01 -17.28
C SER A 195 -18.22 29.87 -17.57
N ALA A 196 -17.04 29.44 -17.12
CA ALA A 196 -15.77 30.14 -17.36
C ALA A 196 -15.41 30.21 -18.85
N ILE A 197 -15.55 29.09 -19.58
CA ILE A 197 -15.33 29.03 -21.05
C ILE A 197 -16.22 30.04 -21.78
N ASN A 198 -17.49 30.16 -21.37
CA ASN A 198 -18.45 31.06 -22.02
C ASN A 198 -18.18 32.53 -21.68
N ARG A 199 -17.81 32.82 -20.43
CA ARG A 199 -17.65 34.17 -19.89
C ARG A 199 -16.32 34.81 -20.27
N TYR A 200 -15.23 34.06 -20.26
CA TYR A 200 -13.86 34.57 -20.43
C TYR A 200 -13.28 34.18 -21.80
N ARG A 201 -13.99 34.55 -22.88
CA ARG A 201 -13.52 34.29 -24.25
C ARG A 201 -12.17 34.97 -24.49
N GLY A 202 -11.15 34.20 -24.87
CA GLY A 202 -9.79 34.69 -25.09
C GLY A 202 -8.90 34.74 -23.85
N SER A 203 -9.35 34.21 -22.71
CA SER A 203 -8.50 34.05 -21.53
C SER A 203 -7.35 33.08 -21.80
N VAL A 204 -6.18 33.36 -21.23
CA VAL A 204 -5.02 32.45 -21.25
C VAL A 204 -5.31 31.12 -20.54
N PHE A 205 -6.29 31.09 -19.64
CA PHE A 205 -6.74 29.89 -18.92
C PHE A 205 -7.78 29.06 -19.70
N THR A 206 -8.09 29.41 -20.95
CA THR A 206 -9.10 28.68 -21.74
C THR A 206 -8.77 27.18 -21.88
N SER A 207 -7.50 26.85 -22.12
CA SER A 207 -7.04 25.45 -22.20
C SER A 207 -7.31 24.71 -20.88
N GLU A 208 -7.04 25.35 -19.75
CA GLU A 208 -7.24 24.80 -18.41
C GLU A 208 -8.72 24.66 -18.05
N PHE A 209 -9.59 25.61 -18.40
CA PHE A 209 -11.02 25.48 -18.16
C PHE A 209 -11.60 24.26 -18.91
N ILE A 210 -11.24 24.10 -20.18
CA ILE A 210 -11.68 22.94 -20.96
C ILE A 210 -11.09 21.64 -20.39
N LEU A 211 -9.81 21.64 -20.01
CA LEU A 211 -9.15 20.48 -19.43
C LEU A 211 -9.80 20.03 -18.12
N TYR A 212 -10.09 20.95 -17.19
CA TYR A 212 -10.76 20.62 -15.93
C TYR A 212 -12.20 20.14 -16.14
N LYS A 213 -12.91 20.70 -17.13
CA LYS A 213 -14.21 20.17 -17.54
C LYS A 213 -14.08 18.71 -17.99
N LEU A 214 -13.16 18.42 -18.91
CA LEU A 214 -12.90 17.07 -19.40
C LEU A 214 -12.46 16.11 -18.28
N ARG A 215 -11.58 16.54 -17.37
CA ARG A 215 -11.14 15.75 -16.20
C ARG A 215 -12.32 15.36 -15.30
N ALA A 216 -13.21 16.31 -14.99
CA ALA A 216 -14.38 16.06 -14.15
C ALA A 216 -15.40 15.15 -14.85
N GLN A 217 -15.67 15.40 -16.13
CA GLN A 217 -16.54 14.53 -16.92
C GLN A 217 -15.96 13.11 -17.04
N ASN A 218 -14.65 12.97 -17.21
CA ASN A 218 -13.98 11.68 -17.23
C ASN A 218 -14.21 10.90 -15.92
N LYS A 219 -14.17 11.57 -14.76
CA LYS A 219 -14.48 10.95 -13.46
C LYS A 219 -15.95 10.51 -13.35
N LEU A 220 -16.88 11.31 -13.88
CA LEU A 220 -18.32 11.05 -13.77
C LEU A 220 -18.83 10.00 -14.76
N TYR A 221 -18.43 10.07 -16.03
CA TYR A 221 -19.14 9.40 -17.12
C TYR A 221 -18.42 8.20 -17.73
N THR A 222 -17.13 7.98 -17.41
CA THR A 222 -16.34 6.91 -18.06
C THR A 222 -15.95 5.78 -17.11
N GLN A 223 -16.13 5.94 -15.79
CA GLN A 223 -15.82 4.91 -14.79
C GLN A 223 -17.00 3.96 -14.56
N ASP A 224 -18.16 4.53 -14.25
CA ASP A 224 -19.36 3.78 -13.91
C ASP A 224 -20.26 3.60 -15.15
N PRO A 225 -20.54 2.35 -15.59
CA PRO A 225 -21.48 2.08 -16.68
C PRO A 225 -22.87 2.65 -16.48
N SER A 226 -23.36 2.75 -15.23
CA SER A 226 -24.70 3.27 -14.92
C SER A 226 -24.83 4.78 -15.13
N MET A 227 -23.70 5.48 -15.11
CA MET A 227 -23.63 6.93 -15.30
C MET A 227 -23.39 7.32 -16.77
N ARG A 228 -23.15 6.36 -17.68
CA ARG A 228 -22.84 6.65 -19.08
C ARG A 228 -24.03 7.27 -19.79
N ASP A 229 -23.82 8.45 -20.35
CA ASP A 229 -24.77 9.14 -21.23
C ASP A 229 -24.13 9.34 -22.60
N GLN A 230 -24.75 8.80 -23.65
CA GLN A 230 -24.19 8.82 -25.00
C GLN A 230 -23.96 10.25 -25.51
N GLN A 231 -24.92 11.15 -25.31
CA GLN A 231 -24.84 12.52 -25.81
C GLN A 231 -23.71 13.30 -25.10
N ILE A 232 -23.56 13.08 -23.79
CA ILE A 232 -22.47 13.69 -23.02
C ILE A 232 -21.12 13.15 -23.50
N LEU A 233 -20.98 11.83 -23.68
CA LEU A 233 -19.74 11.20 -24.13
C LEU A 233 -19.34 11.65 -25.54
N GLU A 234 -20.29 11.74 -26.48
CA GLU A 234 -20.02 12.28 -27.83
C GLU A 234 -19.54 13.74 -27.76
N LYS A 235 -20.19 14.56 -26.92
CA LYS A 235 -19.75 15.94 -26.70
C LYS A 235 -18.35 16.02 -26.07
N MET A 236 -18.01 15.10 -25.16
CA MET A 236 -16.66 15.02 -24.59
C MET A 236 -15.61 14.73 -25.67
N ILE A 237 -15.92 13.86 -26.64
CA ILE A 237 -15.04 13.60 -27.79
C ILE A 237 -14.84 14.88 -28.61
N ASP A 238 -15.90 15.64 -28.87
CA ASP A 238 -15.81 16.89 -29.62
C ASP A 238 -14.97 17.94 -28.88
N ASP A 239 -15.21 18.11 -27.58
CA ASP A 239 -14.44 19.01 -26.72
C ASP A 239 -12.96 18.60 -26.67
N ALA A 240 -12.66 17.31 -26.54
CA ALA A 240 -11.29 16.77 -26.54
C ALA A 240 -10.58 16.95 -27.89
N LYS A 241 -11.26 16.66 -29.01
CA LYS A 241 -10.73 16.88 -30.37
C LYS A 241 -10.45 18.37 -30.64
N ASN A 242 -11.34 19.25 -30.20
CA ASN A 242 -11.13 20.68 -30.33
C ASN A 242 -9.93 21.15 -29.49
N TRP A 243 -9.81 20.65 -28.25
CA TRP A 243 -8.69 20.94 -27.38
C TRP A 243 -7.36 20.48 -27.99
N THR A 244 -7.25 19.22 -28.44
CA THR A 244 -5.99 18.69 -28.99
C THR A 244 -5.58 19.37 -30.28
N ARG A 245 -6.52 19.80 -31.13
CA ARG A 245 -6.23 20.61 -32.33
C ARG A 245 -5.77 22.03 -32.02
N THR A 246 -6.28 22.62 -30.94
CA THR A 246 -5.97 24.00 -30.56
C THR A 246 -4.67 24.09 -29.75
N PHE A 247 -4.40 23.10 -28.90
CA PHE A 247 -3.31 23.09 -27.93
C PHE A 247 -2.34 21.91 -28.17
N THR A 248 -1.93 21.70 -29.43
CA THR A 248 -1.12 20.53 -29.85
C THR A 248 0.23 20.40 -29.14
N SER A 249 0.82 21.51 -28.68
CA SER A 249 2.12 21.53 -27.97
C SER A 249 1.97 21.59 -26.45
N ASP A 250 0.75 21.48 -25.91
CA ASP A 250 0.51 21.53 -24.47
C ASP A 250 0.99 20.25 -23.78
N LYS A 251 1.59 20.39 -22.60
CA LYS A 251 2.12 19.27 -21.80
C LYS A 251 1.06 18.23 -21.43
N ASN A 252 -0.22 18.62 -21.39
CA ASN A 252 -1.34 17.74 -21.03
C ASN A 252 -1.93 17.01 -22.26
N PHE A 253 -1.29 17.08 -23.43
CA PHE A 253 -1.78 16.42 -24.65
C PHE A 253 -2.03 14.91 -24.46
N SER A 254 -1.10 14.18 -23.84
CA SER A 254 -1.28 12.75 -23.53
C SER A 254 -2.42 12.48 -22.55
N GLU A 255 -2.71 13.39 -21.63
CA GLU A 255 -3.85 13.28 -20.71
C GLU A 255 -5.17 13.41 -21.45
N VAL A 256 -5.29 14.37 -22.37
CA VAL A 256 -6.51 14.56 -23.15
C VAL A 256 -6.74 13.40 -24.11
N LEU A 257 -5.68 12.86 -24.72
CA LEU A 257 -5.77 11.61 -25.49
C LEU A 257 -6.20 10.42 -24.63
N HIS A 258 -5.71 10.32 -23.38
CA HIS A 258 -6.17 9.31 -22.44
C HIS A 258 -7.67 9.45 -22.11
N ILE A 259 -8.16 10.67 -21.85
CA ILE A 259 -9.59 10.93 -21.64
C ILE A 259 -10.40 10.53 -22.89
N MET A 260 -9.90 10.87 -24.08
CA MET A 260 -10.54 10.51 -25.34
C MET A 260 -10.61 8.99 -25.53
N LEU A 261 -9.53 8.26 -25.24
CA LEU A 261 -9.49 6.79 -25.27
C LEU A 261 -10.57 6.18 -24.36
N ARG A 262 -10.64 6.62 -23.10
CA ARG A 262 -11.65 6.13 -22.14
C ARG A 262 -13.08 6.44 -22.57
N THR A 263 -13.28 7.59 -23.20
CA THR A 263 -14.58 8.00 -23.73
C THR A 263 -14.98 7.11 -24.92
N TYR A 264 -14.05 6.79 -25.81
CA TYR A 264 -14.27 5.83 -26.91
C TYR A 264 -14.52 4.40 -26.41
N ILE A 265 -13.83 3.97 -25.35
CA ILE A 265 -14.13 2.70 -24.65
C ILE A 265 -15.56 2.72 -24.10
N ALA A 266 -15.98 3.81 -23.46
CA ALA A 266 -17.33 3.94 -22.90
C ALA A 266 -18.43 3.90 -23.97
N LEU A 267 -18.14 4.42 -25.17
CA LEU A 267 -18.99 4.38 -26.36
C LEU A 267 -18.86 3.07 -27.18
N ALA A 268 -18.00 2.14 -26.77
CA ALA A 268 -17.69 0.91 -27.49
C ALA A 268 -17.19 1.12 -28.95
N GLN A 269 -16.51 2.24 -29.22
CA GLN A 269 -15.99 2.59 -30.55
C GLN A 269 -14.58 2.02 -30.76
N ARG A 270 -14.50 0.71 -31.01
CA ARG A 270 -13.23 -0.05 -31.06
C ARG A 270 -12.16 0.55 -32.01
N ALA A 271 -12.55 0.96 -33.21
CA ALA A 271 -11.60 1.51 -34.20
C ALA A 271 -10.94 2.80 -33.69
N ASP A 272 -11.72 3.68 -33.06
CA ASP A 272 -11.21 4.92 -32.46
C ASP A 272 -10.34 4.65 -31.22
N VAL A 273 -10.65 3.62 -30.44
CA VAL A 273 -9.81 3.16 -29.32
C VAL A 273 -8.43 2.73 -29.83
N GLU A 274 -8.38 1.84 -30.83
CA GLU A 274 -7.14 1.35 -31.41
C GLU A 274 -6.32 2.48 -32.07
N TYR A 275 -6.99 3.39 -32.79
CA TYR A 275 -6.34 4.56 -33.37
C TYR A 275 -5.74 5.49 -32.30
N THR A 276 -6.51 5.83 -31.27
CA THR A 276 -6.04 6.71 -30.18
C THR A 276 -4.86 6.07 -29.42
N MET A 277 -4.92 4.76 -29.18
CA MET A 277 -3.81 4.03 -28.55
C MET A 277 -2.55 4.05 -29.44
N SER A 278 -2.70 3.90 -30.76
CA SER A 278 -1.56 3.98 -31.67
C SER A 278 -0.84 5.34 -31.65
N ILE A 279 -1.58 6.45 -31.49
CA ILE A 279 -0.99 7.80 -31.37
C ILE A 279 -0.17 7.87 -30.07
N LEU A 280 -0.78 7.47 -28.95
CA LEU A 280 -0.14 7.48 -27.64
C LEU A 280 1.16 6.65 -27.64
N ASP A 281 1.14 5.47 -28.26
CA ASP A 281 2.30 4.59 -28.35
C ASP A 281 3.44 5.13 -29.21
N ASN A 282 3.12 5.74 -30.34
CA ASN A 282 4.12 6.21 -31.28
C ASN A 282 4.74 7.55 -30.86
N GLU A 283 3.95 8.45 -30.28
CA GLU A 283 4.38 9.83 -30.03
C GLU A 283 4.90 10.05 -28.61
N GLN A 284 4.33 9.36 -27.61
CA GLN A 284 4.62 9.60 -26.19
C GLN A 284 4.73 8.30 -25.37
N PRO A 285 5.52 7.28 -25.79
CA PRO A 285 5.50 5.93 -25.21
C PRO A 285 5.81 5.87 -23.70
N ASN A 286 6.61 6.81 -23.20
CA ASN A 286 7.09 6.84 -21.82
C ASN A 286 6.25 7.75 -20.90
N ASN A 287 5.26 8.50 -21.43
CA ASN A 287 4.42 9.38 -20.63
C ASN A 287 3.53 8.58 -19.67
N TYR A 288 3.28 9.11 -18.48
CA TYR A 288 2.41 8.49 -17.48
C TYR A 288 1.01 8.14 -18.04
N PHE A 289 0.38 9.07 -18.75
CA PHE A 289 -0.96 8.86 -19.31
C PHE A 289 -0.98 7.85 -20.44
N THR A 290 0.11 7.70 -21.20
CA THR A 290 0.25 6.62 -22.19
C THR A 290 0.27 5.26 -21.50
N GLN A 291 1.07 5.10 -20.44
CA GLN A 291 1.11 3.83 -19.71
C GLN A 291 -0.23 3.54 -19.01
N LEU A 292 -0.89 4.56 -18.47
CA LEU A 292 -2.23 4.43 -17.90
C LEU A 292 -3.26 4.01 -18.96
N SER A 293 -3.20 4.62 -20.15
CA SER A 293 -4.02 4.25 -21.31
C SER A 293 -3.79 2.81 -21.77
N LYS A 294 -2.56 2.31 -21.74
CA LYS A 294 -2.27 0.89 -22.02
C LYS A 294 -3.00 -0.04 -21.06
N LEU A 295 -3.04 0.30 -19.78
CA LEU A 295 -3.75 -0.50 -18.77
C LEU A 295 -5.27 -0.45 -18.98
N ASP A 296 -5.84 0.72 -19.30
CA ASP A 296 -7.27 0.84 -19.65
C ASP A 296 -7.62 0.06 -20.92
N TYR A 297 -6.75 0.12 -21.93
CA TYR A 297 -6.90 -0.64 -23.17
C TYR A 297 -6.79 -2.14 -22.92
N ALA A 298 -5.86 -2.57 -22.08
CA ALA A 298 -5.72 -3.96 -21.68
C ALA A 298 -6.97 -4.46 -20.92
N ASP A 299 -7.51 -3.67 -19.99
CA ASP A 299 -8.77 -4.00 -19.30
C ASP A 299 -9.93 -4.13 -20.31
N TYR A 300 -10.00 -3.24 -21.30
CA TYR A 300 -11.01 -3.28 -22.36
C TYR A 300 -10.90 -4.54 -23.22
N ILE A 301 -9.73 -4.84 -23.80
CA ILE A 301 -9.57 -6.00 -24.69
C ILE A 301 -9.61 -7.34 -23.93
N TYR A 302 -9.24 -7.36 -22.65
CA TYR A 302 -9.42 -8.54 -21.78
C TYR A 302 -10.89 -8.96 -21.73
N ASN A 303 -11.79 -7.98 -21.58
CA ASN A 303 -13.24 -8.21 -21.56
C ASN A 303 -13.80 -8.55 -22.96
N LEU A 304 -13.06 -8.31 -24.04
CA LEU A 304 -13.37 -8.75 -25.40
C LEU A 304 -12.79 -10.13 -25.74
N ASN A 305 -12.34 -10.90 -24.73
CA ASN A 305 -11.69 -12.20 -24.87
C ASN A 305 -10.30 -12.19 -25.55
N GLU A 306 -9.64 -11.04 -25.70
CA GLU A 306 -8.25 -10.94 -26.14
C GLU A 306 -7.28 -10.99 -24.94
N LYS A 307 -7.48 -12.00 -24.08
CA LYS A 307 -6.82 -12.10 -22.76
C LYS A 307 -5.30 -12.15 -22.83
N GLU A 308 -4.75 -12.91 -23.79
CA GLU A 308 -3.30 -13.03 -23.95
C GLU A 308 -2.63 -11.68 -24.22
N LYS A 309 -3.21 -10.87 -25.13
CA LYS A 309 -2.71 -9.53 -25.43
C LYS A 309 -2.79 -8.61 -24.22
N ALA A 310 -3.90 -8.65 -23.48
CA ALA A 310 -4.06 -7.87 -22.26
C ALA A 310 -3.02 -8.25 -21.19
N VAL A 311 -2.81 -9.56 -20.99
CA VAL A 311 -1.80 -10.07 -20.04
C VAL A 311 -0.40 -9.60 -20.43
N ASN A 312 -0.03 -9.66 -21.70
CA ASN A 312 1.26 -9.14 -22.17
C ASN A 312 1.43 -7.64 -21.85
N ILE A 313 0.37 -6.85 -21.97
CA ILE A 313 0.41 -5.42 -21.60
C ILE A 313 0.59 -5.24 -20.09
N TYR A 314 -0.12 -6.02 -19.27
CA TYR A 314 0.04 -5.97 -17.82
C TYR A 314 1.46 -6.37 -17.40
N GLU A 315 1.99 -7.49 -17.90
CA GLU A 315 3.36 -7.95 -17.60
C GLU A 315 4.40 -6.91 -18.02
N ASN A 316 4.29 -6.41 -19.26
CA ASN A 316 5.20 -5.37 -19.75
C ASN A 316 5.16 -4.11 -18.88
N THR A 317 3.96 -3.70 -18.44
CA THR A 317 3.82 -2.53 -17.55
C THR A 317 4.43 -2.82 -16.17
N TYR A 318 4.10 -3.97 -15.58
CA TYR A 318 4.59 -4.39 -14.26
C TYR A 318 6.12 -4.44 -14.19
N PHE A 319 6.79 -5.03 -15.19
CA PHE A 319 8.23 -5.21 -15.17
C PHE A 319 9.03 -3.97 -15.60
N ASN A 320 8.46 -3.09 -16.42
CA ASN A 320 9.22 -2.00 -17.04
C ASN A 320 8.85 -0.60 -16.53
N THR A 321 7.73 -0.42 -15.83
CA THR A 321 7.38 0.90 -15.28
C THR A 321 8.21 1.24 -14.04
N LYS A 322 8.56 2.52 -13.89
CA LYS A 322 9.13 3.06 -12.64
C LYS A 322 8.06 3.58 -11.68
N ASN A 323 6.80 3.65 -12.12
CA ASN A 323 5.71 4.18 -11.33
C ASN A 323 5.04 3.06 -10.53
N LEU A 324 5.13 3.13 -9.20
CA LEU A 324 4.60 2.10 -8.30
C LEU A 324 3.08 1.94 -8.40
N ASP A 325 2.33 3.00 -8.72
CA ASP A 325 0.88 2.94 -8.87
C ASP A 325 0.51 2.16 -10.15
N LEU A 326 1.23 2.41 -11.26
CA LEU A 326 1.03 1.67 -12.51
C LEU A 326 1.45 0.21 -12.37
N ALA A 327 2.55 -0.07 -11.67
CA ALA A 327 2.99 -1.43 -11.38
C ALA A 327 1.96 -2.17 -10.51
N ALA A 328 1.45 -1.53 -9.45
CA ALA A 328 0.43 -2.10 -8.58
C ALA A 328 -0.86 -2.40 -9.35
N ARG A 329 -1.32 -1.47 -10.20
CA ARG A 329 -2.48 -1.68 -11.06
C ARG A 329 -2.32 -2.90 -11.97
N ALA A 330 -1.17 -3.01 -12.64
CA ALA A 330 -0.86 -4.13 -13.51
C ALA A 330 -0.81 -5.47 -12.74
N ALA A 331 -0.16 -5.48 -11.56
CA ALA A 331 -0.09 -6.64 -10.68
C ALA A 331 -1.47 -7.09 -10.18
N MET A 332 -2.38 -6.18 -9.86
CA MET A 332 -3.77 -6.52 -9.50
C MET A 332 -4.50 -7.19 -10.67
N SER A 333 -4.32 -6.69 -11.90
CA SER A 333 -4.90 -7.31 -13.09
C SER A 333 -4.32 -8.71 -13.37
N LEU A 334 -3.01 -8.89 -13.18
CA LEU A 334 -2.35 -10.19 -13.29
C LEU A 334 -2.86 -11.16 -12.23
N ALA A 335 -2.97 -10.73 -10.98
CA ALA A 335 -3.53 -11.53 -9.89
C ALA A 335 -4.96 -11.97 -10.19
N LYS A 336 -5.82 -11.07 -10.68
CA LYS A 336 -7.19 -11.39 -11.10
C LYS A 336 -7.23 -12.47 -12.20
N ASN A 337 -6.37 -12.34 -13.22
CA ASN A 337 -6.27 -13.34 -14.28
C ASN A 337 -5.78 -14.69 -13.73
N LEU A 338 -4.80 -14.70 -12.83
CA LEU A 338 -4.27 -15.92 -12.21
C LEU A 338 -5.32 -16.63 -11.35
N LEU A 339 -6.10 -15.88 -10.56
CA LEU A 339 -7.23 -16.42 -9.78
C LEU A 339 -8.29 -17.06 -10.68
N SER A 340 -8.57 -16.44 -11.82
CA SER A 340 -9.52 -16.97 -12.82
C SER A 340 -9.03 -18.28 -13.47
N ASN A 341 -7.72 -18.52 -13.44
CA ASN A 341 -7.07 -19.71 -13.99
C ASN A 341 -6.65 -20.71 -12.88
N GLU A 342 -7.22 -20.60 -11.68
CA GLU A 342 -6.93 -21.45 -10.51
C GLU A 342 -5.46 -21.42 -10.03
N GLN A 343 -4.68 -20.41 -10.42
CA GLN A 343 -3.28 -20.23 -10.02
C GLN A 343 -3.16 -19.34 -8.77
N VAL A 344 -3.83 -19.76 -7.68
CA VAL A 344 -3.98 -18.95 -6.46
C VAL A 344 -2.64 -18.53 -5.85
N ASN A 345 -1.66 -19.43 -5.73
CA ASN A 345 -0.36 -19.12 -5.11
C ASN A 345 0.40 -18.01 -5.84
N LYS A 346 0.38 -18.00 -7.18
CA LYS A 346 1.01 -16.94 -7.96
C LYS A 346 0.27 -15.61 -7.84
N ALA A 347 -1.05 -15.64 -7.73
CA ALA A 347 -1.82 -14.43 -7.48
C ALA A 347 -1.44 -13.80 -6.13
N ILE A 348 -1.24 -14.64 -5.10
CA ILE A 348 -0.79 -14.20 -3.76
C ILE A 348 0.58 -13.50 -3.86
N GLU A 349 1.51 -14.01 -4.66
CA GLU A 349 2.84 -13.37 -4.84
C GLU A 349 2.74 -11.92 -5.35
N TYR A 350 1.90 -11.66 -6.36
CA TYR A 350 1.66 -10.31 -6.86
C TYR A 350 1.07 -9.39 -5.80
N ILE A 351 0.10 -9.89 -5.02
CA ILE A 351 -0.57 -9.07 -4.00
C ILE A 351 0.33 -8.79 -2.80
N ASN A 352 1.08 -9.78 -2.33
CA ASN A 352 2.07 -9.58 -1.29
C ASN A 352 3.15 -8.57 -1.71
N THR A 353 3.49 -8.52 -3.00
CA THR A 353 4.41 -7.51 -3.52
C THR A 353 3.82 -6.10 -3.40
N ILE A 354 2.53 -5.93 -3.73
CA ILE A 354 1.84 -4.64 -3.56
C ILE A 354 1.73 -4.27 -2.08
N LEU A 355 1.26 -5.18 -1.22
CA LEU A 355 1.15 -4.96 0.23
C LEU A 355 2.48 -4.51 0.85
N LYS A 356 3.60 -5.02 0.34
CA LYS A 356 4.94 -4.64 0.81
C LYS A 356 5.44 -3.31 0.24
N ALA A 357 5.21 -3.05 -1.05
CA ALA A 357 5.85 -1.94 -1.76
C ALA A 357 4.98 -0.69 -1.92
N ASN A 358 3.66 -0.86 -2.02
CA ASN A 358 2.69 0.22 -2.27
C ASN A 358 1.28 -0.12 -1.74
N PRO A 359 1.10 -0.41 -0.43
CA PRO A 359 -0.20 -0.79 0.14
C PRO A 359 -1.27 0.30 -0.02
N GLU A 360 -0.87 1.58 -0.02
CA GLU A 360 -1.81 2.69 -0.20
C GLU A 360 -2.54 2.66 -1.55
N TYR A 361 -2.04 1.92 -2.55
CA TYR A 361 -2.69 1.80 -3.85
C TYR A 361 -4.07 1.13 -3.77
N PHE A 362 -4.30 0.22 -2.82
CA PHE A 362 -5.61 -0.41 -2.65
C PHE A 362 -6.71 0.63 -2.33
N GLY A 363 -6.35 1.67 -1.57
CA GLY A 363 -7.23 2.80 -1.30
C GLY A 363 -7.35 3.82 -2.44
N LYS A 364 -6.52 3.74 -3.49
CA LYS A 364 -6.59 4.61 -4.69
C LYS A 364 -7.53 4.04 -5.76
N ASP A 365 -7.54 2.72 -5.94
CA ASP A 365 -8.45 1.99 -6.84
C ASP A 365 -9.34 1.04 -6.04
N ILE A 366 -10.24 1.63 -5.25
CA ILE A 366 -11.14 0.91 -4.33
C ILE A 366 -11.98 -0.15 -5.09
N PRO A 367 -12.65 0.15 -6.22
CA PRO A 367 -13.47 -0.84 -6.90
C PRO A 367 -12.69 -2.10 -7.31
N ARG A 368 -11.48 -1.94 -7.87
CA ARG A 368 -10.62 -3.08 -8.24
C ARG A 368 -10.13 -3.85 -7.01
N SER A 369 -9.84 -3.13 -5.93
CA SER A 369 -9.38 -3.74 -4.67
C SER A 369 -10.47 -4.58 -4.03
N LEU A 370 -11.70 -4.07 -3.95
CA LEU A 370 -12.84 -4.81 -3.41
C LEU A 370 -13.18 -6.03 -4.27
N GLU A 371 -13.15 -5.91 -5.60
CA GLU A 371 -13.35 -7.06 -6.49
C GLU A 371 -12.30 -8.16 -6.21
N LEU A 372 -11.04 -7.77 -6.11
CA LEU A 372 -9.95 -8.70 -5.87
C LEU A 372 -10.03 -9.34 -4.47
N ALA A 373 -10.36 -8.56 -3.45
CA ALA A 373 -10.58 -9.06 -2.09
C ALA A 373 -11.71 -10.11 -2.06
N LYS A 374 -12.83 -9.85 -2.76
CA LYS A 374 -13.92 -10.83 -2.93
C LYS A 374 -13.44 -12.12 -3.59
N LEU A 375 -12.63 -12.03 -4.65
CA LEU A 375 -12.08 -13.22 -5.33
C LEU A 375 -11.16 -14.04 -4.42
N PHE A 376 -10.28 -13.40 -3.64
CA PHE A 376 -9.44 -14.13 -2.67
C PHE A 376 -10.27 -14.80 -1.57
N ASN A 377 -11.31 -14.12 -1.06
CA ASN A 377 -12.24 -14.69 -0.09
C ASN A 377 -12.91 -15.97 -0.63
N GLN A 378 -13.40 -15.93 -1.88
CA GLN A 378 -14.00 -17.09 -2.56
C GLN A 378 -13.02 -18.26 -2.74
N LYS A 379 -11.71 -18.00 -2.77
CA LYS A 379 -10.64 -19.01 -2.82
C LYS A 379 -10.14 -19.42 -1.42
N GLY A 380 -10.82 -19.02 -0.35
CA GLY A 380 -10.47 -19.32 1.04
C GLY A 380 -9.20 -18.62 1.54
N GLN A 381 -8.72 -17.59 0.83
CA GLN A 381 -7.53 -16.83 1.20
C GLN A 381 -7.94 -15.63 2.07
N PHE A 382 -8.40 -15.91 3.29
CA PHE A 382 -9.00 -14.92 4.18
C PHE A 382 -8.00 -13.83 4.62
N ASP A 383 -6.76 -14.17 4.96
CA ASP A 383 -5.76 -13.18 5.40
C ASP A 383 -5.41 -12.15 4.31
N ILE A 384 -5.23 -12.63 3.07
CA ILE A 384 -4.95 -11.75 1.91
C ILE A 384 -6.17 -10.89 1.59
N SER A 385 -7.36 -11.49 1.58
CA SER A 385 -8.62 -10.78 1.37
C SER A 385 -8.83 -9.67 2.40
N ALA A 386 -8.64 -9.99 3.69
CA ALA A 386 -8.73 -9.03 4.80
C ALA A 386 -7.76 -7.86 4.60
N SER A 387 -6.49 -8.15 4.28
CA SER A 387 -5.47 -7.11 4.09
C SER A 387 -5.85 -6.13 2.98
N ILE A 388 -6.34 -6.63 1.84
CA ILE A 388 -6.82 -5.76 0.74
C ILE A 388 -8.03 -4.93 1.19
N TYR A 389 -9.00 -5.55 1.88
CA TYR A 389 -10.17 -4.84 2.38
C TYR A 389 -9.79 -3.74 3.36
N GLU A 390 -8.87 -3.98 4.29
CA GLU A 390 -8.42 -2.99 5.27
C GLU A 390 -7.81 -1.76 4.60
N ASP A 391 -6.87 -1.97 3.66
CA ASP A 391 -6.20 -0.88 2.96
C ASP A 391 -7.17 -0.08 2.06
N ALA A 392 -8.13 -0.76 1.42
CA ALA A 392 -9.17 -0.10 0.63
C ALA A 392 -10.15 0.69 1.52
N PHE A 393 -10.67 0.05 2.58
CA PHE A 393 -11.65 0.61 3.49
C PHE A 393 -11.12 1.85 4.24
N ALA A 394 -9.81 1.87 4.56
CA ALA A 394 -9.17 3.00 5.21
C ALA A 394 -9.28 4.33 4.44
N LYS A 395 -9.55 4.30 3.13
CA LYS A 395 -9.77 5.49 2.29
C LYS A 395 -11.24 5.74 1.91
N MET A 396 -12.16 4.88 2.33
CA MET A 396 -13.58 5.04 2.03
C MET A 396 -14.22 6.13 2.90
N SER A 397 -15.11 6.91 2.29
CA SER A 397 -15.99 7.83 3.00
C SER A 397 -17.18 7.09 3.58
N LYS A 398 -17.61 7.43 4.80
CA LYS A 398 -18.88 6.92 5.37
C LYS A 398 -20.11 7.24 4.52
N LEU A 399 -20.01 8.24 3.63
CA LEU A 399 -21.07 8.61 2.69
C LEU A 399 -21.07 7.76 1.41
N ASP A 400 -20.06 6.89 1.22
CA ASP A 400 -20.01 5.99 0.08
C ASP A 400 -21.14 4.95 0.19
N PRO A 401 -21.98 4.77 -0.85
CA PRO A 401 -23.06 3.78 -0.81
C PRO A 401 -22.61 2.34 -0.54
N SER A 402 -21.35 2.03 -0.87
CA SER A 402 -20.75 0.71 -0.65
C SER A 402 -20.08 0.55 0.72
N TYR A 403 -20.07 1.59 1.56
CA TYR A 403 -19.36 1.59 2.84
C TYR A 403 -19.87 0.51 3.79
N GLU A 404 -21.19 0.41 3.98
CA GLU A 404 -21.80 -0.59 4.88
C GLU A 404 -21.50 -2.02 4.40
N GLU A 405 -21.67 -2.30 3.10
CA GLU A 405 -21.38 -3.61 2.53
C GLU A 405 -19.89 -3.97 2.68
N THR A 406 -19.00 -3.01 2.45
CA THR A 406 -17.56 -3.22 2.56
C THR A 406 -17.12 -3.44 4.00
N LEU A 407 -17.65 -2.67 4.96
CA LEU A 407 -17.39 -2.88 6.38
C LEU A 407 -17.84 -4.27 6.81
N LYS A 408 -19.01 -4.70 6.35
CA LYS A 408 -19.50 -6.06 6.60
C LYS A 408 -18.59 -7.11 6.00
N ASP A 409 -18.23 -7.01 4.73
CA ASP A 409 -17.38 -7.99 4.07
C ASP A 409 -16.00 -8.08 4.76
N LEU A 410 -15.40 -6.94 5.13
CA LEU A 410 -14.17 -6.88 5.89
C LEU A 410 -14.30 -7.62 7.24
N ALA A 411 -15.34 -7.29 8.02
CA ALA A 411 -15.56 -7.89 9.33
C ALA A 411 -15.76 -9.41 9.26
N LEU A 412 -16.53 -9.89 8.29
CA LEU A 412 -16.76 -11.32 8.08
C LEU A 412 -15.49 -12.03 7.62
N VAL A 413 -14.73 -11.47 6.68
CA VAL A 413 -13.46 -12.08 6.24
C VAL A 413 -12.47 -12.17 7.40
N LEU A 414 -12.37 -11.12 8.23
CA LEU A 414 -11.52 -11.15 9.42
C LEU A 414 -11.95 -12.22 10.44
N SER A 415 -13.26 -12.50 10.57
CA SER A 415 -13.74 -13.57 11.47
C SER A 415 -13.32 -14.98 11.02
N HIS A 416 -13.05 -15.18 9.73
CA HIS A 416 -12.53 -16.43 9.18
C HIS A 416 -11.00 -16.46 9.09
N ALA A 417 -10.36 -15.29 9.19
CA ALA A 417 -8.92 -15.18 9.37
C ALA A 417 -8.52 -15.54 10.80
N ASN A 418 -7.25 -15.90 11.01
CA ASN A 418 -6.68 -16.11 12.36
C ASN A 418 -6.41 -14.76 13.07
N ARG A 419 -7.33 -13.80 12.95
CA ARG A 419 -7.22 -12.39 13.37
C ARG A 419 -8.41 -11.96 14.22
N SER A 420 -8.77 -12.77 15.22
CA SER A 420 -9.99 -12.60 16.03
C SER A 420 -10.11 -11.24 16.72
N SER A 421 -9.01 -10.63 17.16
CA SER A 421 -9.01 -9.29 17.75
C SER A 421 -9.42 -8.21 16.74
N ASP A 422 -8.94 -8.32 15.51
CA ASP A 422 -9.23 -7.38 14.43
C ASP A 422 -10.67 -7.59 13.96
N ALA A 423 -11.11 -8.84 13.83
CA ALA A 423 -12.50 -9.19 13.56
C ALA A 423 -13.43 -8.51 14.56
N LYS A 424 -13.16 -8.65 15.86
CA LYS A 424 -13.96 -8.02 16.92
C LYS A 424 -14.09 -6.52 16.74
N LYS A 425 -12.98 -5.83 16.45
CA LYS A 425 -12.97 -4.38 16.23
C LYS A 425 -13.93 -3.95 15.11
N TYR A 426 -13.91 -4.63 13.96
CA TYR A 426 -14.76 -4.26 12.82
C TYR A 426 -16.21 -4.73 12.97
N LEU A 427 -16.44 -5.86 13.65
CA LEU A 427 -17.78 -6.33 14.00
C LEU A 427 -18.48 -5.35 14.96
N ASP A 428 -17.76 -4.89 16.00
CA ASP A 428 -18.25 -3.87 16.93
C ASP A 428 -18.54 -2.55 16.20
N LEU A 429 -17.60 -2.10 15.35
CA LEU A 429 -17.79 -0.90 14.55
C LEU A 429 -19.07 -0.97 13.70
N TYR A 430 -19.35 -2.11 13.08
CA TYR A 430 -20.59 -2.30 12.32
C TYR A 430 -21.82 -2.23 13.24
N MET A 431 -21.81 -2.93 14.38
CA MET A 431 -22.93 -2.95 15.31
C MET A 431 -23.22 -1.58 15.93
N ASP A 432 -22.19 -0.76 16.15
CA ASP A 432 -22.30 0.59 16.69
C ASP A 432 -22.82 1.60 15.65
N ASP A 433 -22.28 1.55 14.42
CA ASP A 433 -22.66 2.48 13.34
C ASP A 433 -24.02 2.12 12.69
N TYR A 434 -24.44 0.84 12.74
CA TYR A 434 -25.61 0.32 12.02
C TYR A 434 -26.55 -0.51 12.92
N LEU A 435 -27.23 0.16 13.86
CA LEU A 435 -28.17 -0.47 14.82
C LEU A 435 -29.33 -1.25 14.17
N ASP A 436 -29.80 -0.79 13.00
CA ASP A 436 -30.82 -1.46 12.16
C ASP A 436 -30.24 -1.83 10.78
N GLY A 437 -28.93 -2.12 10.74
CA GLY A 437 -28.18 -2.43 9.52
C GLY A 437 -28.71 -3.66 8.79
N LYS A 438 -28.55 -3.67 7.47
CA LYS A 438 -29.06 -4.74 6.59
C LYS A 438 -28.45 -6.11 6.93
N TYR A 439 -27.23 -6.12 7.43
CA TYR A 439 -26.44 -7.33 7.67
C TYR A 439 -26.24 -7.64 9.16
N LEU A 440 -27.01 -7.00 10.05
CA LEU A 440 -26.80 -7.07 11.49
C LEU A 440 -26.87 -8.51 12.04
N ASP A 441 -27.75 -9.36 11.51
CA ASP A 441 -27.87 -10.74 11.95
C ASP A 441 -26.63 -11.58 11.58
N GLU A 442 -26.08 -11.37 10.38
CA GLU A 442 -24.82 -12.00 9.94
C GLU A 442 -23.65 -11.56 10.81
N ILE A 443 -23.57 -10.25 11.11
CA ILE A 443 -22.53 -9.64 11.93
C ILE A 443 -22.61 -10.13 13.38
N LYS A 444 -23.80 -10.19 13.97
CA LYS A 444 -23.99 -10.73 15.33
C LYS A 444 -23.55 -12.18 15.40
N LYS A 445 -23.91 -12.99 14.41
CA LYS A 445 -23.46 -14.38 14.33
C LYS A 445 -21.94 -14.48 14.26
N ALA A 446 -21.29 -13.71 13.40
CA ALA A 446 -19.83 -13.71 13.30
C ALA A 446 -19.16 -13.22 14.61
N SER A 447 -19.73 -12.22 15.28
CA SER A 447 -19.26 -11.77 16.61
C SER A 447 -19.35 -12.88 17.65
N ASP A 448 -20.43 -13.65 17.65
CA ASP A 448 -20.62 -14.79 18.55
C ASP A 448 -19.65 -15.93 18.25
N GLU A 449 -19.30 -16.15 16.99
CA GLU A 449 -18.26 -17.12 16.59
C GLU A 449 -16.85 -16.67 17.00
N VAL A 450 -16.53 -15.39 16.80
CA VAL A 450 -15.24 -14.78 17.18
C VAL A 450 -15.04 -14.77 18.69
N PHE A 451 -16.11 -14.62 19.46
CA PHE A 451 -16.06 -14.62 20.93
C PHE A 451 -15.32 -15.83 21.49
N PHE A 452 -15.53 -17.03 20.92
CA PHE A 452 -14.84 -18.25 21.36
C PHE A 452 -13.32 -18.18 21.24
N ALA A 453 -12.78 -17.35 20.34
CA ALA A 453 -11.34 -17.25 20.10
C ALA A 453 -10.67 -16.13 20.92
N LEU A 454 -11.42 -15.17 21.46
CA LEU A 454 -10.88 -14.03 22.20
C LEU A 454 -10.45 -14.39 23.62
N GLY A 455 -11.17 -15.31 24.27
CA GLY A 455 -10.97 -15.67 25.68
C GLY A 455 -11.30 -14.52 26.64
N ASP A 456 -11.72 -14.85 27.86
CA ASP A 456 -11.91 -13.89 28.95
C ASP A 456 -11.45 -14.52 30.27
N ASN A 457 -11.04 -13.70 31.24
CA ASN A 457 -10.64 -14.16 32.57
C ASN A 457 -11.82 -14.21 33.56
N ASN A 458 -12.94 -13.57 33.23
CA ASN A 458 -14.13 -13.55 34.07
C ASN A 458 -15.02 -14.77 33.79
N ALA A 459 -14.83 -15.83 34.57
CA ALA A 459 -15.57 -17.07 34.40
C ALA A 459 -17.10 -16.90 34.56
N SER A 460 -17.57 -16.06 35.49
CA SER A 460 -19.02 -15.82 35.66
C SER A 460 -19.64 -15.17 34.42
N PHE A 461 -18.91 -14.25 33.77
CA PHE A 461 -19.33 -13.67 32.51
C PHE A 461 -19.33 -14.70 31.37
N LEU A 462 -18.29 -15.54 31.28
CA LEU A 462 -18.20 -16.61 30.28
C LEU A 462 -19.37 -17.60 30.39
N HIS A 463 -19.65 -18.11 31.59
CA HIS A 463 -20.77 -19.04 31.83
C HIS A 463 -22.11 -18.46 31.40
N GLN A 464 -22.37 -17.20 31.77
CA GLN A 464 -23.58 -16.50 31.35
C GLN A 464 -23.63 -16.38 29.83
N ARG A 465 -22.53 -16.00 29.19
CA ARG A 465 -22.47 -15.84 27.74
C ARG A 465 -22.66 -17.17 27.01
N TYR A 466 -22.03 -18.26 27.44
CA TYR A 466 -22.24 -19.57 26.84
C TYR A 466 -23.68 -20.05 27.01
N THR A 467 -24.28 -19.82 28.17
CA THR A 467 -25.71 -20.11 28.41
C THR A 467 -26.62 -19.35 27.45
N ASP A 468 -26.34 -18.07 27.23
CA ASP A 468 -27.11 -17.24 26.30
C ASP A 468 -26.94 -17.71 24.85
N LEU A 469 -25.71 -18.05 24.44
CA LEU A 469 -25.42 -18.60 23.11
C LEU A 469 -26.12 -19.95 22.88
N MET A 470 -26.09 -20.86 23.85
CA MET A 470 -26.81 -22.14 23.80
C MET A 470 -28.31 -21.92 23.57
N LYS A 471 -28.93 -20.98 24.29
CA LYS A 471 -30.36 -20.65 24.14
C LYS A 471 -30.67 -19.99 22.80
N GLN A 472 -29.87 -19.00 22.40
CA GLN A 472 -30.07 -18.22 21.19
C GLN A 472 -29.96 -19.08 19.93
N TYR A 473 -29.00 -20.03 19.92
CA TYR A 473 -28.67 -20.83 18.75
C TYR A 473 -29.23 -22.26 18.76
N ALA A 474 -29.91 -22.69 19.83
CA ALA A 474 -30.46 -24.05 19.98
C ALA A 474 -31.15 -24.63 18.72
N ASN A 475 -31.90 -23.79 18.01
CA ASN A 475 -32.63 -24.16 16.78
C ASN A 475 -32.20 -23.36 15.54
N LYS A 476 -31.15 -22.53 15.65
CA LYS A 476 -30.67 -21.66 14.56
C LYS A 476 -29.35 -22.14 13.98
N ASP A 477 -28.39 -22.48 14.85
CA ASP A 477 -27.09 -23.00 14.45
C ASP A 477 -26.57 -23.93 15.55
N GLU A 478 -26.71 -25.23 15.31
CA GLU A 478 -26.31 -26.25 16.27
C GLU A 478 -24.79 -26.23 16.54
N ASN A 479 -23.97 -25.75 15.60
CA ASN A 479 -22.52 -25.70 15.80
C ASN A 479 -22.14 -24.67 16.86
N ILE A 480 -22.76 -23.48 16.84
CA ILE A 480 -22.51 -22.44 17.85
C ILE A 480 -23.01 -22.90 19.21
N ALA A 481 -24.22 -23.48 19.27
CA ALA A 481 -24.78 -23.99 20.52
C ALA A 481 -23.94 -25.13 21.11
N ASN A 482 -23.49 -26.07 20.28
CA ASN A 482 -22.63 -27.18 20.72
C ASN A 482 -21.25 -26.68 21.15
N LYS A 483 -20.66 -25.71 20.44
CA LYS A 483 -19.38 -25.12 20.85
C LYS A 483 -19.48 -24.37 22.17
N ALA A 484 -20.58 -23.63 22.40
CA ALA A 484 -20.85 -23.00 23.69
C ALA A 484 -20.98 -24.03 24.81
N LEU A 485 -21.69 -25.14 24.59
CA LEU A 485 -21.78 -26.22 25.56
C LEU A 485 -20.41 -26.85 25.87
N ASP A 486 -19.59 -27.09 24.84
CA ASP A 486 -18.26 -27.69 25.00
C ASP A 486 -17.33 -26.80 25.85
N GLU A 487 -17.28 -25.50 25.53
CA GLU A 487 -16.47 -24.52 26.26
C GLU A 487 -16.96 -24.31 27.69
N ASP A 488 -18.28 -24.29 27.92
CA ASP A 488 -18.88 -24.12 29.24
C ASP A 488 -18.58 -25.31 30.16
N VAL A 489 -18.72 -26.53 29.63
CA VAL A 489 -18.36 -27.77 30.33
C VAL A 489 -16.86 -27.83 30.63
N ALA A 490 -16.02 -27.43 29.67
CA ALA A 490 -14.57 -27.36 29.88
C ALA A 490 -14.20 -26.31 30.95
N LEU A 491 -14.91 -25.18 31.01
CA LEU A 491 -14.72 -24.15 32.03
C LEU A 491 -15.10 -24.68 33.42
N TYR A 492 -16.28 -25.27 33.59
CA TYR A 492 -16.69 -25.88 34.87
C TYR A 492 -15.71 -26.97 35.33
N TYR A 493 -15.12 -27.71 34.39
CA TYR A 493 -14.13 -28.74 34.72
C TYR A 493 -12.85 -28.11 35.28
N LYS A 494 -12.37 -27.00 34.67
CA LYS A 494 -11.21 -26.24 35.17
C LYS A 494 -11.44 -25.66 36.56
N GLU A 495 -12.67 -25.25 36.86
CA GLU A 495 -13.07 -24.75 38.18
C GLU A 495 -13.28 -25.86 39.23
N GLY A 496 -13.34 -27.13 38.80
CA GLY A 496 -13.67 -28.26 39.66
C GLY A 496 -15.16 -28.35 40.03
N ASN A 497 -16.03 -27.60 39.36
CA ASN A 497 -17.48 -27.61 39.58
C ASN A 497 -18.14 -28.79 38.83
N PHE A 498 -17.88 -30.00 39.32
CA PHE A 498 -18.39 -31.23 38.69
C PHE A 498 -19.92 -31.31 38.72
N SER A 499 -20.58 -30.77 39.75
CA SER A 499 -22.05 -30.74 39.83
C SER A 499 -22.70 -30.01 38.65
N ALA A 500 -22.10 -28.91 38.19
CA ALA A 500 -22.61 -28.18 37.02
C ALA A 500 -22.47 -29.00 35.73
N ILE A 501 -21.35 -29.71 35.56
CA ILE A 501 -21.14 -30.60 34.41
C ILE A 501 -22.20 -31.72 34.39
N LEU A 502 -22.47 -32.35 35.54
CA LEU A 502 -23.45 -33.44 35.63
C LEU A 502 -24.87 -32.96 35.28
N ALA A 503 -25.20 -31.69 35.55
CA ALA A 503 -26.48 -31.11 35.15
C ALA A 503 -26.66 -31.01 33.62
N TYR A 504 -25.57 -31.00 32.85
CA TYR A 504 -25.61 -31.01 31.38
C TYR A 504 -25.70 -32.41 30.76
N LYS A 505 -25.75 -33.49 31.55
CA LYS A 505 -25.70 -34.88 31.07
C LYS A 505 -26.58 -35.14 29.83
N ASP A 506 -27.89 -34.93 29.95
CA ASP A 506 -28.84 -35.26 28.89
C ASP A 506 -28.58 -34.43 27.62
N LEU A 507 -28.13 -33.19 27.78
CA LEU A 507 -27.77 -32.33 26.66
C LEU A 507 -26.47 -32.80 25.99
N ILE A 508 -25.44 -33.14 26.75
CA ILE A 508 -24.17 -33.66 26.23
C ILE A 508 -24.39 -34.98 25.47
N GLU A 509 -25.16 -35.91 26.07
CA GLU A 509 -25.45 -37.22 25.47
C GLU A 509 -26.28 -37.10 24.19
N SER A 510 -27.29 -36.22 24.18
CA SER A 510 -28.12 -36.00 22.99
C SER A 510 -27.33 -35.36 21.84
N LYS A 511 -26.41 -34.44 22.15
CA LYS A 511 -25.58 -33.74 21.16
C LYS A 511 -24.30 -34.49 20.74
N LYS A 512 -23.91 -35.53 21.48
CA LYS A 512 -22.75 -36.39 21.19
C LYS A 512 -21.43 -35.62 21.01
N ILE A 513 -21.21 -34.59 21.84
CA ILE A 513 -20.02 -33.73 21.77
C ILE A 513 -18.83 -34.46 22.42
N PRO A 514 -17.75 -34.82 21.68
CA PRO A 514 -16.72 -35.71 22.21
C PRO A 514 -15.99 -35.18 23.46
N ASN A 515 -15.59 -33.91 23.46
CA ASN A 515 -14.85 -33.29 24.56
C ASN A 515 -15.72 -33.16 25.82
N ALA A 516 -16.91 -32.55 25.71
CA ALA A 516 -17.88 -32.48 26.80
C ALA A 516 -18.23 -33.88 27.36
N THR A 517 -18.35 -34.90 26.50
CA THR A 517 -18.59 -36.30 26.92
C THR A 517 -17.46 -36.83 27.81
N GLN A 518 -16.20 -36.53 27.46
CA GLN A 518 -15.05 -36.93 28.29
C GLN A 518 -15.04 -36.20 29.64
N PHE A 519 -15.38 -34.91 29.66
CA PHE A 519 -15.46 -34.16 30.91
C PHE A 519 -16.62 -34.62 31.80
N LEU A 520 -17.76 -34.98 31.20
CA LEU A 520 -18.90 -35.57 31.90
C LEU A 520 -18.53 -36.90 32.57
N GLU A 521 -17.85 -37.79 31.84
CA GLU A 521 -17.35 -39.05 32.41
C GLU A 521 -16.41 -38.79 33.60
N LYS A 522 -15.44 -37.90 33.44
CA LYS A 522 -14.49 -37.57 34.51
C LYS A 522 -15.19 -36.94 35.72
N ALA A 523 -16.18 -36.09 35.50
CA ALA A 523 -16.99 -35.50 36.56
C ALA A 523 -17.78 -36.58 37.32
N ALA A 524 -18.40 -37.53 36.61
CA ALA A 524 -19.14 -38.63 37.19
C ALA A 524 -18.24 -39.59 38.00
N ILE A 525 -17.04 -39.89 37.49
CA ILE A 525 -16.03 -40.67 38.24
C ILE A 525 -15.66 -39.94 39.54
N ASN A 526 -15.46 -38.62 39.50
CA ASN A 526 -15.09 -37.86 40.69
C ASN A 526 -16.23 -37.80 41.71
N ASP A 527 -17.47 -37.60 41.27
CA ASP A 527 -18.65 -37.57 42.13
C ASP A 527 -18.88 -38.94 42.79
N LEU A 528 -18.72 -40.03 42.03
CA LEU A 528 -18.74 -41.40 42.55
C LEU A 528 -17.66 -41.62 43.60
N LYS A 529 -16.41 -41.21 43.32
CA LYS A 529 -15.29 -41.31 44.28
C LYS A 529 -15.60 -40.56 45.58
N ASN A 530 -16.20 -39.37 45.49
CA ASN A 530 -16.55 -38.57 46.67
C ASN A 530 -17.69 -39.21 47.48
N ALA A 531 -18.73 -39.72 46.82
CA ALA A 531 -19.83 -40.43 47.49
C ALA A 531 -19.34 -41.68 48.23
N ILE A 532 -18.42 -42.46 47.61
CA ILE A 532 -17.80 -43.63 48.23
C ILE A 532 -16.93 -43.21 49.43
N LYS A 533 -16.10 -42.17 49.29
CA LYS A 533 -15.27 -41.66 50.40
C LYS A 533 -16.10 -41.20 51.60
N ALA A 534 -17.30 -40.67 51.35
CA ALA A 534 -18.24 -40.24 52.37
C ALA A 534 -19.09 -41.38 52.98
N ASP A 535 -18.88 -42.64 52.57
CA ASP A 535 -19.73 -43.82 52.89
C ASP A 535 -21.22 -43.61 52.56
N ASN A 536 -21.54 -42.72 51.62
CA ASN A 536 -22.91 -42.46 51.17
C ASN A 536 -23.29 -43.45 50.05
N CYS A 537 -23.54 -44.70 50.45
CA CYS A 537 -23.77 -45.79 49.51
C CYS A 537 -25.03 -45.63 48.65
N ILE A 538 -26.09 -44.97 49.15
CA ILE A 538 -27.28 -44.69 48.35
C ILE A 538 -26.93 -43.77 47.18
N ASN A 539 -26.20 -42.68 47.45
CA ASN A 539 -25.78 -41.76 46.40
C ASN A 539 -24.79 -42.41 45.43
N ALA A 540 -23.81 -43.16 45.95
CA ALA A 540 -22.84 -43.87 45.12
C ALA A 540 -23.50 -44.86 44.15
N ALA A 541 -24.47 -45.66 44.62
CA ALA A 541 -25.22 -46.58 43.78
C ALA A 541 -26.04 -45.84 42.71
N ASN A 542 -26.71 -44.74 43.08
CA ASN A 542 -27.47 -43.92 42.13
C ASN A 542 -26.59 -43.35 41.01
N ILE A 543 -25.43 -42.77 41.35
CA ILE A 543 -24.47 -42.24 40.37
C ILE A 543 -23.99 -43.35 39.43
N PHE A 544 -23.61 -44.50 40.00
CA PHE A 544 -23.15 -45.65 39.21
C PHE A 544 -24.19 -46.14 38.20
N MET A 545 -25.46 -46.25 38.62
CA MET A 545 -26.54 -46.64 37.71
C MET A 545 -26.80 -45.57 36.64
N HIS A 546 -26.79 -44.29 37.04
CA HIS A 546 -27.10 -43.16 36.16
C HIS A 546 -26.06 -42.94 35.06
N PHE A 547 -24.80 -43.33 35.29
CA PHE A 547 -23.68 -43.22 34.35
C PHE A 547 -23.15 -44.59 33.90
N SER A 548 -23.99 -45.63 33.92
CA SER A 548 -23.60 -47.00 33.55
C SER A 548 -23.03 -47.11 32.13
N ALA A 549 -23.55 -46.33 31.18
CA ALA A 549 -23.06 -46.29 29.80
C ALA A 549 -21.58 -45.86 29.65
N TYR A 550 -20.98 -45.30 30.70
CA TYR A 550 -19.60 -44.81 30.71
C TYR A 550 -18.62 -45.75 31.43
N ASP A 551 -19.09 -46.88 31.97
CA ASP A 551 -18.30 -47.84 32.74
C ASP A 551 -17.51 -47.19 33.90
N ILE A 552 -18.04 -46.12 34.51
CA ILE A 552 -17.31 -45.30 35.50
C ILE A 552 -16.82 -46.12 36.71
N GLY A 553 -17.53 -47.18 37.06
CA GLY A 553 -17.18 -48.03 38.17
C GLY A 553 -15.96 -48.93 37.94
N GLN A 554 -15.63 -49.24 36.68
CA GLN A 554 -14.38 -49.94 36.36
C GLN A 554 -13.17 -49.01 36.39
N LYS A 555 -13.41 -47.69 36.39
CA LYS A 555 -12.41 -46.62 36.30
C LYS A 555 -12.09 -45.97 37.66
N ILE A 556 -12.74 -46.42 38.74
CA ILE A 556 -12.40 -46.01 40.12
C ILE A 556 -11.39 -46.97 40.76
N GLU A 557 -10.57 -46.43 41.67
CA GLU A 557 -9.56 -47.21 42.41
C GLU A 557 -10.19 -48.05 43.54
N ASN A 558 -11.20 -47.51 44.23
CA ASN A 558 -11.82 -48.14 45.42
C ASN A 558 -12.94 -49.13 45.07
N LYS A 559 -12.71 -50.05 44.13
CA LYS A 559 -13.67 -51.04 43.66
C LYS A 559 -14.32 -51.87 44.79
N LYS A 560 -13.55 -52.22 45.82
CA LYS A 560 -14.05 -52.96 47.00
C LYS A 560 -15.10 -52.20 47.81
N GLN A 561 -14.92 -50.89 47.99
CA GLN A 561 -15.90 -50.06 48.70
C GLN A 561 -17.15 -49.85 47.83
N MET A 562 -16.99 -49.77 46.52
CA MET A 562 -18.13 -49.72 45.60
C MET A 562 -18.96 -51.01 45.66
N LEU A 563 -18.30 -52.18 45.63
CA LEU A 563 -18.95 -53.47 45.85
C LEU A 563 -19.73 -53.50 47.18
N ALA A 564 -19.12 -53.04 48.27
CA ALA A 564 -19.79 -52.97 49.57
C ALA A 564 -21.03 -52.05 49.52
N CYS A 565 -20.96 -50.92 48.82
CA CYS A 565 -22.11 -50.02 48.65
C CYS A 565 -23.23 -50.62 47.79
N LEU A 566 -22.91 -51.37 46.74
CA LEU A 566 -23.90 -52.07 45.91
C LEU A 566 -24.62 -53.16 46.71
N ILE A 567 -23.89 -53.91 47.53
CA ILE A 567 -24.48 -54.92 48.44
C ILE A 567 -25.40 -54.24 49.48
N ARG A 568 -24.94 -53.15 50.12
CA ARG A 568 -25.72 -52.41 51.14
C ARG A 568 -26.98 -51.75 50.58
N THR A 569 -27.04 -51.52 49.27
CA THR A 569 -28.19 -50.91 48.58
C THR A 569 -29.03 -51.93 47.82
N SER A 570 -28.77 -53.23 47.98
CA SER A 570 -29.47 -54.34 47.31
C SER A 570 -29.37 -54.33 45.78
N ASN A 571 -28.33 -53.71 45.21
CA ASN A 571 -28.01 -53.72 43.77
C ASN A 571 -27.14 -54.95 43.43
N VAL A 572 -27.71 -56.14 43.61
CA VAL A 572 -26.96 -57.42 43.62
C VAL A 572 -26.42 -57.79 42.24
N GLU A 573 -27.16 -57.52 41.15
CA GLU A 573 -26.70 -57.83 39.79
C GLU A 573 -25.42 -57.06 39.44
N GLN A 574 -25.39 -55.77 39.75
CA GLN A 574 -24.25 -54.90 39.52
C GLN A 574 -23.09 -55.20 40.47
N ALA A 575 -23.37 -55.74 41.67
CA ALA A 575 -22.35 -56.18 42.60
C ALA A 575 -21.57 -57.41 42.06
N LEU A 576 -22.22 -58.28 41.28
CA LEU A 576 -21.56 -59.45 40.69
C LEU A 576 -20.43 -59.04 39.72
N ASP A 577 -20.55 -57.89 39.05
CA ASP A 577 -19.52 -57.35 38.13
C ASP A 577 -18.21 -56.93 38.82
N TYR A 578 -18.16 -56.96 40.15
CA TYR A 578 -17.00 -56.61 40.98
C TYR A 578 -16.44 -57.80 41.77
N ILE A 579 -17.10 -58.96 41.68
CA ILE A 579 -16.69 -60.19 42.35
C ILE A 579 -15.88 -61.00 41.32
N ASP A 580 -14.56 -60.83 41.38
CA ASP A 580 -13.61 -61.80 40.83
C ASP A 580 -13.46 -62.99 41.80
#